data_AF-A0AAU9MUL7-F1
#
_entry.id   AF-A0AAU9MUL7-F1
#
_cell.length_a   1.000
_cell.length_b   1.000
_cell.length_c   1.000
_cell.angle_alpha   90.00
_cell.angle_beta   90.00
_cell.angle_gamma   90.00
#
_symmetry.space_group_name_H-M   'P 1'
#
loop_
_entity.id
_entity.type
_entity.pdbx_description
1 polymer ?
#
loop_
_entity_poly.entity_id
_entity_poly.type
_entity_poly.pdbx_seq_one_letter_code
_entity_poly.pdbx_strand_id
1 'polypeptide(L)'
;MCDLRRKSRAKMEEPHVFGTKSFARLAHEEALKNGVYPTRGQIYVKTRTRKNGNIINEKAAQVMTSLQAIASDSSNTQGSSTLGSVDDFSNDDYSKVKGPEKRGYIRCVGRMPTVKEKVVSCSNDPSVEQLKTMVNVMANIIQEHIPNANLSGILSNMNIQMSGSTSTVPHNSNSVNQRASSESHHNDGNC
;
A
#
# COMPACT_ATOMS: atom_id res chain seq x y z
N MET A 1 -16.38 -10.25 29.32
CA MET A 1 -15.57 -9.79 28.16
C MET A 1 -15.95 -10.42 26.81
N CYS A 2 -16.31 -11.70 26.75
CA CYS A 2 -16.59 -12.40 25.47
C CYS A 2 -17.80 -11.86 24.70
N ASP A 3 -18.88 -11.51 25.39
CA ASP A 3 -20.11 -11.04 24.73
C ASP A 3 -19.97 -9.64 24.14
N LEU A 4 -19.20 -8.77 24.78
CA LEU A 4 -18.93 -7.42 24.28
C LEU A 4 -18.15 -7.48 22.96
N ARG A 5 -17.11 -8.33 22.87
CA ARG A 5 -16.37 -8.55 21.63
C ARG A 5 -17.23 -9.22 20.55
N ARG A 6 -18.15 -10.12 20.94
CA ARG A 6 -19.10 -10.74 19.99
C ARG A 6 -20.06 -9.69 19.41
N LYS A 7 -20.67 -8.86 20.26
CA LYS A 7 -21.56 -7.76 19.84
C LYS A 7 -20.84 -6.73 18.97
N SER A 8 -19.59 -6.38 19.30
CA SER A 8 -18.76 -5.50 18.47
C SER A 8 -18.46 -6.10 17.10
N ARG A 9 -18.06 -7.38 17.03
CA ARG A 9 -17.84 -8.08 15.75
C ARG A 9 -19.10 -8.21 14.89
N ALA A 10 -20.27 -8.36 15.51
CA ALA A 10 -21.53 -8.42 14.78
C ALA A 10 -21.88 -7.10 14.06
N LYS A 11 -21.33 -5.97 14.53
CA LYS A 11 -21.48 -4.65 13.88
C LYS A 11 -20.42 -4.41 12.78
N MET A 12 -19.38 -5.24 12.70
CA MET A 12 -18.38 -5.14 11.65
C MET A 12 -18.96 -5.67 10.35
N GLU A 13 -18.91 -4.87 9.29
CA GLU A 13 -19.35 -5.29 7.96
C GLU A 13 -18.47 -6.42 7.40
N GLU A 14 -17.18 -6.38 7.72
CA GLU A 14 -16.17 -7.34 7.26
C GLU A 14 -15.32 -7.82 8.45
N PRO A 15 -15.86 -8.70 9.32
CA PRO A 15 -15.10 -9.22 10.44
C PRO A 15 -13.94 -10.10 9.95
N HIS A 16 -12.91 -10.24 10.78
CA HIS A 16 -11.86 -11.24 10.54
C HIS A 16 -12.45 -12.65 10.74
N VAL A 17 -12.16 -13.56 9.79
CA VAL A 17 -12.86 -14.86 9.64
C VAL A 17 -11.94 -16.07 9.78
N PHE A 18 -10.62 -15.87 9.90
CA PHE A 18 -9.63 -16.96 9.93
C PHE A 18 -9.06 -17.24 11.34
N GLY A 19 -9.84 -16.90 12.36
CA GLY A 19 -9.49 -17.14 13.76
C GLY A 19 -8.29 -16.33 14.21
N THR A 20 -7.21 -17.00 14.58
CA THR A 20 -5.94 -16.39 15.01
C THR A 20 -4.92 -16.25 13.88
N LYS A 21 -5.21 -16.78 12.69
CA LYS A 21 -4.29 -16.77 11.57
C LYS A 21 -4.39 -15.45 10.80
N SER A 22 -3.27 -14.74 10.67
CA SER A 22 -3.20 -13.50 9.91
C SER A 22 -3.30 -13.73 8.40
N PHE A 23 -3.67 -12.70 7.64
CA PHE A 23 -3.67 -12.77 6.18
C PHE A 23 -2.27 -12.98 5.61
N ALA A 24 -1.24 -12.36 6.20
CA ALA A 24 0.16 -12.59 5.81
C ALA A 24 0.56 -14.08 5.93
N ARG A 25 0.18 -14.73 7.03
CA ARG A 25 0.43 -16.17 7.20
C ARG A 25 -0.34 -17.02 6.20
N LEU A 26 -1.60 -16.67 5.94
CA LEU A 26 -2.40 -17.34 4.90
C LEU A 26 -1.73 -17.23 3.53
N ALA A 27 -1.28 -16.03 3.16
CA ALA A 27 -0.65 -15.77 1.88
C ALA A 27 0.68 -16.52 1.73
N HIS A 28 1.49 -16.57 2.77
CA HIS A 28 2.70 -17.39 2.80
C HIS A 28 2.40 -18.89 2.62
N GLU A 29 1.41 -19.43 3.35
CA GLU A 29 1.01 -20.83 3.21
C GLU A 29 0.47 -21.15 1.80
N GLU A 30 -0.15 -20.19 1.12
CA GLU A 30 -0.61 -20.35 -0.27
C GLU A 30 0.53 -20.23 -1.27
N ALA A 31 1.49 -19.33 -1.04
CA ALA A 31 2.69 -19.22 -1.86
C ALA A 31 3.49 -20.52 -1.85
N LEU A 32 3.61 -21.17 -0.69
CA LEU A 32 4.28 -22.47 -0.57
C LEU A 32 3.59 -23.59 -1.35
N LYS A 33 2.25 -23.52 -1.53
CA LYS A 33 1.49 -24.55 -2.26
C LYS A 33 1.49 -24.32 -3.76
N ASN A 34 1.34 -23.07 -4.19
CA ASN A 34 1.13 -22.71 -5.59
C ASN A 34 2.41 -22.22 -6.27
N GLY A 35 3.50 -22.04 -5.51
CA GLY A 35 4.77 -21.48 -5.99
C GLY A 35 4.74 -19.96 -6.23
N VAL A 36 3.57 -19.32 -6.12
CA VAL A 36 3.37 -17.89 -6.40
C VAL A 36 2.57 -17.26 -5.27
N TYR A 37 2.99 -16.06 -4.84
CA TYR A 37 2.30 -15.32 -3.79
C TYR A 37 0.91 -14.87 -4.28
N PRO A 38 -0.15 -15.12 -3.50
CA PRO A 38 -1.50 -14.78 -3.93
C PRO A 38 -1.76 -13.28 -3.91
N THR A 39 -2.62 -12.81 -4.83
CA THR A 39 -3.08 -11.42 -4.84
C THR A 39 -4.03 -11.13 -3.68
N ARG A 40 -4.25 -9.84 -3.36
CA ARG A 40 -5.24 -9.42 -2.35
C ARG A 40 -6.65 -9.92 -2.67
N GLY A 41 -7.05 -9.90 -3.94
CA GLY A 41 -8.32 -10.45 -4.40
C GLY A 41 -8.44 -11.95 -4.10
N GLN A 42 -7.40 -12.73 -4.38
CA GLN A 42 -7.37 -14.17 -4.08
C GLN A 42 -7.44 -14.45 -2.58
N ILE A 43 -6.73 -13.67 -1.76
CA ILE A 43 -6.82 -13.75 -0.30
C ILE A 43 -8.24 -13.42 0.19
N TYR A 44 -8.90 -12.41 -0.39
CA TYR A 44 -10.28 -12.08 -0.05
C TYR A 44 -11.23 -13.23 -0.35
N VAL A 45 -11.19 -13.77 -1.58
CA VAL A 45 -12.00 -14.93 -2.00
C VAL A 45 -11.80 -16.10 -1.05
N LYS A 46 -10.54 -16.47 -0.78
CA LYS A 46 -10.21 -17.60 0.09
C LYS A 46 -10.71 -17.42 1.53
N THR A 47 -10.64 -16.20 2.05
CA THR A 47 -11.05 -15.93 3.43
C THR A 47 -12.57 -15.81 3.57
N ARG A 48 -13.27 -15.37 2.53
CA ARG A 48 -14.74 -15.21 2.52
C ARG A 48 -15.49 -16.45 2.01
N THR A 49 -14.77 -17.49 1.63
CA THR A 49 -15.32 -18.79 1.23
C THR A 49 -15.15 -19.80 2.37
N ARG A 50 -16.25 -20.44 2.79
CA ARG A 50 -16.22 -21.53 3.78
C ARG A 50 -15.68 -22.81 3.15
N LYS A 51 -15.31 -23.80 3.98
CA LYS A 51 -14.87 -25.13 3.51
C LYS A 51 -15.90 -25.83 2.62
N ASN A 52 -17.19 -25.54 2.82
CA ASN A 52 -18.30 -26.10 2.04
C ASN A 52 -18.54 -25.33 0.73
N GLY A 53 -17.72 -24.34 0.38
CA GLY A 53 -17.92 -23.47 -0.78
C GLY A 53 -18.85 -22.28 -0.55
N ASN A 54 -19.67 -22.30 0.52
CA ASN A 54 -20.59 -21.20 0.80
C ASN A 54 -19.86 -19.89 1.15
N ILE A 55 -20.31 -18.79 0.52
CA ILE A 55 -19.82 -17.44 0.81
C ILE A 55 -20.41 -16.96 2.14
N ILE A 56 -19.59 -16.25 2.94
CA ILE A 56 -19.97 -15.89 4.31
C ILE A 56 -21.11 -14.87 4.38
N ASN A 57 -21.18 -13.91 3.45
CA ASN A 57 -22.19 -12.86 3.40
C ASN A 57 -22.47 -12.41 1.95
N GLU A 58 -23.63 -11.81 1.73
CA GLU A 58 -24.05 -11.29 0.42
C GLU A 58 -23.09 -10.21 -0.10
N LYS A 59 -22.59 -9.34 0.78
CA LYS A 59 -21.62 -8.31 0.39
C LYS A 59 -20.30 -8.89 -0.12
N ALA A 60 -19.77 -9.96 0.50
CA ALA A 60 -18.59 -10.61 -0.07
C ALA A 60 -18.93 -11.30 -1.39
N ALA A 61 -20.14 -11.82 -1.56
CA ALA A 61 -20.56 -12.37 -2.85
C ALA A 61 -20.52 -11.31 -3.94
N GLN A 62 -21.04 -10.10 -3.70
CA GLN A 62 -20.95 -8.97 -4.63
C GLN A 62 -19.50 -8.62 -4.97
N VAL A 63 -18.63 -8.51 -3.97
CA VAL A 63 -17.20 -8.21 -4.16
C VAL A 63 -16.51 -9.31 -4.97
N MET A 64 -16.81 -10.58 -4.69
CA MET A 64 -16.26 -11.72 -5.41
C MET A 64 -16.71 -11.73 -6.87
N THR A 65 -17.98 -11.42 -7.15
CA THR A 65 -18.50 -11.26 -8.52
C THR A 65 -17.77 -10.15 -9.26
N SER A 66 -17.57 -8.98 -8.64
CA SER A 66 -16.81 -7.88 -9.26
C SER A 66 -15.35 -8.24 -9.52
N LEU A 67 -14.70 -8.95 -8.58
CA LEU A 67 -13.33 -9.44 -8.78
C LEU A 67 -13.24 -10.45 -9.94
N GLN A 68 -14.24 -11.33 -10.07
CA GLN A 68 -14.30 -12.28 -11.16
C GLN A 68 -14.55 -11.61 -12.52
N ALA A 69 -15.38 -10.56 -12.55
CA ALA A 69 -15.59 -9.75 -13.75
C ALA A 69 -14.27 -9.11 -14.22
N ILE A 70 -13.53 -8.46 -13.32
CA ILE A 70 -12.22 -7.86 -13.63
C ILE A 70 -11.23 -8.91 -14.15
N ALA A 71 -11.19 -10.09 -13.52
CA ALA A 71 -10.33 -11.18 -13.98
C ALA A 71 -10.71 -11.69 -15.38
N SER A 72 -12.01 -11.69 -15.70
CA SER A 72 -12.53 -12.11 -17.01
C SER A 72 -12.26 -11.06 -18.10
N ASP A 73 -12.42 -9.78 -17.79
CA ASP A 73 -12.13 -8.67 -18.71
C ASP A 73 -10.64 -8.58 -19.03
N SER A 74 -9.79 -8.87 -18.04
CA SER A 74 -8.33 -8.89 -18.19
C SER A 74 -7.83 -10.02 -19.12
N SER A 75 -8.66 -11.04 -19.38
CA SER A 75 -8.32 -12.08 -20.36
C SER A 75 -8.31 -11.58 -21.82
N ASN A 76 -8.82 -10.37 -22.07
CA ASN A 76 -8.72 -9.69 -23.37
C ASN A 76 -7.56 -8.67 -23.43
N THR A 77 -6.74 -8.59 -22.38
CA THR A 77 -5.52 -7.77 -22.37
C THR A 77 -4.38 -8.60 -21.80
N GLN A 78 -3.81 -9.47 -22.64
CA GLN A 78 -2.41 -9.87 -22.48
C GLN A 78 -1.55 -8.60 -22.54
N GLY A 79 -1.32 -7.95 -21.40
CA GLY A 79 -0.58 -6.70 -21.41
C GLY A 79 -0.73 -5.81 -20.20
N SER A 80 -0.76 -6.34 -18.98
CA SER A 80 -0.18 -5.62 -17.83
C SER A 80 0.09 -6.55 -16.65
N SER A 81 0.71 -7.71 -16.92
CA SER A 81 1.75 -8.20 -16.02
C SER A 81 3.08 -7.50 -16.34
N THR A 82 3.03 -6.22 -16.74
CA THR A 82 4.15 -5.34 -16.47
C THR A 82 4.38 -5.47 -14.97
N LEU A 83 5.63 -5.71 -14.63
CA LEU A 83 6.24 -5.68 -13.30
C LEU A 83 5.96 -4.34 -12.57
N GLY A 84 4.69 -3.97 -12.45
CA GLY A 84 4.20 -2.96 -11.55
C GLY A 84 4.34 -3.59 -10.19
N SER A 85 5.13 -2.93 -9.35
CA SER A 85 5.43 -3.31 -7.98
C SER A 85 4.32 -4.17 -7.38
N VAL A 86 4.65 -5.39 -6.92
CA VAL A 86 3.74 -6.29 -6.20
C VAL A 86 3.02 -5.56 -5.04
N ASP A 87 3.52 -4.39 -4.67
CA ASP A 87 3.06 -3.53 -3.61
C ASP A 87 2.25 -2.29 -4.06
N ASP A 88 1.83 -2.15 -5.33
CA ASP A 88 0.89 -1.08 -5.72
C ASP A 88 -0.55 -1.42 -5.29
N PHE A 89 -0.77 -1.30 -3.98
CA PHE A 89 -2.07 -1.52 -3.34
C PHE A 89 -3.11 -0.46 -3.70
N SER A 90 -2.73 0.58 -4.43
CA SER A 90 -3.63 1.67 -4.84
C SER A 90 -4.38 1.34 -6.12
N ASN A 91 -3.81 0.51 -7.01
CA ASN A 91 -4.36 0.22 -8.33
C ASN A 91 -4.54 -1.28 -8.64
N ASP A 92 -4.46 -2.15 -7.63
CA ASP A 92 -4.74 -3.57 -7.81
C ASP A 92 -6.23 -3.86 -8.03
N ASP A 93 -6.56 -5.07 -8.50
CA ASP A 93 -7.96 -5.43 -8.78
C ASP A 93 -8.85 -5.34 -7.54
N TYR A 94 -8.27 -5.54 -6.35
CA TYR A 94 -9.00 -5.36 -5.11
C TYR A 94 -9.33 -3.90 -4.82
N SER A 95 -8.40 -2.96 -5.04
CA SER A 95 -8.66 -1.52 -4.84
C SER A 95 -9.67 -0.99 -5.86
N LYS A 96 -9.71 -1.53 -7.09
CA LYS A 96 -10.75 -1.20 -8.08
C LYS A 96 -12.15 -1.55 -7.58
N VAL A 97 -12.30 -2.69 -6.90
CA VAL A 97 -13.61 -3.13 -6.36
C VAL A 97 -13.96 -2.45 -5.05
N LYS A 98 -12.99 -2.28 -4.14
CA LYS A 98 -13.22 -1.87 -2.74
C LYS A 98 -12.74 -0.46 -2.41
N GLY A 99 -12.24 0.27 -3.39
CA GLY A 99 -11.64 1.58 -3.25
C GLY A 99 -10.22 1.56 -2.66
N PRO A 100 -9.56 2.72 -2.63
CA PRO A 100 -8.20 2.87 -2.08
C PRO A 100 -8.15 2.56 -0.58
N GLU A 101 -6.95 2.19 -0.11
CA GLU A 101 -6.70 1.88 1.29
C GLU A 101 -6.56 3.13 2.17
N LYS A 102 -6.81 2.96 3.47
CA LYS A 102 -6.60 4.02 4.46
C LYS A 102 -5.18 3.95 5.01
N ARG A 103 -4.65 5.10 5.45
CA ARG A 103 -3.27 5.22 5.97
C ARG A 103 -2.97 4.17 7.06
N GLY A 104 -1.89 3.41 6.86
CA GLY A 104 -1.30 2.50 7.87
C GLY A 104 -1.92 1.10 7.97
N TYR A 105 -2.95 0.78 7.18
CA TYR A 105 -3.50 -0.56 7.12
C TYR A 105 -3.96 -0.88 5.70
N ILE A 106 -3.50 -2.02 5.17
CA ILE A 106 -3.86 -2.54 3.86
C ILE A 106 -4.76 -3.76 4.07
N ARG A 107 -6.01 -3.71 3.60
CA ARG A 107 -6.93 -4.85 3.65
C ARG A 107 -6.34 -6.08 2.95
N CYS A 108 -6.59 -7.26 3.53
CA CYS A 108 -6.05 -8.56 3.09
C CYS A 108 -4.52 -8.71 3.20
N VAL A 109 -3.79 -7.75 3.78
CA VAL A 109 -2.34 -7.83 4.00
C VAL A 109 -2.02 -7.61 5.48
N GLY A 110 -2.39 -6.45 6.02
CA GLY A 110 -2.18 -6.10 7.43
C GLY A 110 -1.71 -4.66 7.63
N ARG A 111 -1.06 -4.42 8.78
CA ARG A 111 -0.44 -3.12 9.08
C ARG A 111 0.82 -2.95 8.25
N MET A 112 0.91 -1.83 7.54
CA MET A 112 2.14 -1.42 6.88
C MET A 112 2.89 -0.44 7.77
N PRO A 113 4.24 -0.46 7.74
CA PRO A 113 5.03 0.63 8.29
C PRO A 113 4.51 1.94 7.72
N THR A 114 3.94 2.78 8.59
CA THR A 114 3.66 4.15 8.20
C THR A 114 5.00 4.83 8.05
N VAL A 115 5.46 5.02 6.81
CA VAL A 115 6.41 6.07 6.51
C VAL A 115 5.74 7.37 6.96
N LYS A 116 6.09 7.82 8.16
CA LYS A 116 6.09 9.26 8.40
C LYS A 116 7.17 9.73 7.45
N GLU A 117 6.82 10.54 6.47
CA GLU A 117 7.82 11.34 5.76
C GLU A 117 8.50 12.21 6.80
N LYS A 118 9.48 11.63 7.51
CA LYS A 118 10.58 12.41 7.98
C LYS A 118 11.29 12.71 6.69
N VAL A 119 11.09 13.93 6.17
CA VAL A 119 12.03 14.54 5.24
C VAL A 119 13.36 14.53 5.99
N VAL A 120 14.06 13.40 5.96
CA VAL A 120 15.47 13.35 6.22
C VAL A 120 16.01 13.95 4.95
N SER A 121 16.26 15.25 4.98
CA SER A 121 17.21 15.85 4.07
C SER A 121 18.46 14.97 4.15
N CYS A 122 18.71 14.19 3.11
CA CYS A 122 19.86 13.31 2.95
C CYS A 122 21.13 14.15 2.74
N SER A 123 21.26 15.27 3.45
CA SER A 123 22.29 16.26 3.22
C SER A 123 23.62 15.88 3.87
N ASN A 124 23.66 14.86 4.73
CA ASN A 124 24.84 14.48 5.50
C ASN A 124 25.13 12.96 5.50
N ASP A 125 24.67 12.20 4.50
CA ASP A 125 25.05 10.79 4.41
C ASP A 125 26.55 10.69 4.06
N PRO A 126 27.40 10.02 4.87
CA PRO A 126 28.83 9.92 4.63
C PRO A 126 29.16 9.26 3.28
N SER A 127 28.28 8.39 2.76
CA SER A 127 28.45 7.78 1.44
C SER A 127 28.28 8.79 0.29
N VAL A 128 27.41 9.78 0.46
CA VAL A 128 27.16 10.84 -0.52
C VAL A 128 28.36 11.78 -0.60
N GLU A 129 28.98 12.11 0.53
CA GLU A 129 30.20 12.93 0.55
C GLU A 129 31.41 12.19 -0.04
N GLN A 130 31.51 10.89 0.20
CA GLN A 130 32.54 10.05 -0.44
C GLN A 130 32.35 9.98 -1.96
N LEU A 131 31.11 9.85 -2.43
CA LEU A 131 30.77 9.89 -3.85
C LEU A 131 31.10 11.25 -4.49
N LYS A 132 30.76 12.36 -3.84
CA LYS A 132 31.14 13.71 -4.30
C LYS A 132 32.66 13.85 -4.45
N THR A 133 33.40 13.36 -3.47
CA THR A 133 34.86 13.39 -3.48
C THR A 133 35.42 12.59 -4.65
N MET A 134 34.92 11.37 -4.89
CA MET A 134 35.36 10.53 -6.00
C MET A 134 35.02 11.15 -7.37
N VAL A 135 33.84 11.76 -7.52
CA VAL A 135 33.45 12.46 -8.75
C VAL A 135 34.38 13.65 -9.03
N ASN A 136 34.75 14.42 -8.01
CA ASN A 136 35.69 15.53 -8.18
C ASN A 136 37.08 15.06 -8.59
N VAL A 137 37.57 13.94 -8.03
CA VAL A 137 38.85 13.35 -8.44
C VAL A 137 38.80 12.91 -9.90
N MET A 138 37.73 12.24 -10.33
CA MET A 138 37.56 11.85 -11.73
C MET A 138 37.48 13.06 -12.66
N ALA A 139 36.77 14.11 -12.27
CA ALA A 139 36.68 15.35 -13.05
C ALA A 139 38.06 15.99 -13.26
N ASN A 140 38.89 16.05 -12.21
CA ASN A 140 40.23 16.60 -12.30
C ASN A 140 41.14 15.77 -13.23
N ILE A 141 41.09 14.44 -13.13
CA ILE A 141 41.85 13.54 -14.00
C ILE A 141 41.43 13.71 -15.48
N ILE A 142 40.13 13.84 -15.74
CA ILE A 142 39.63 14.06 -17.11
C ILE A 142 40.08 15.42 -17.63
N GLN A 143 40.07 16.46 -16.79
CA GLN A 143 40.53 17.80 -17.17
C GLN A 143 42.04 17.81 -17.48
N GLU A 144 42.83 17.03 -16.75
CA GLU A 144 44.29 16.93 -16.97
C GLU A 144 44.61 16.27 -18.32
N HIS A 145 43.92 15.18 -18.66
CA HIS A 145 44.13 14.48 -19.93
C HIS A 145 43.38 15.10 -21.11
N ILE A 146 42.34 15.89 -20.86
CA ILE A 146 41.48 16.53 -21.85
C ILE A 146 41.16 17.97 -21.39
N PRO A 147 42.06 18.93 -21.64
CA PRO A 147 41.99 20.29 -21.07
C PRO A 147 40.80 21.14 -21.51
N ASN A 148 40.06 20.71 -22.54
CA ASN A 148 38.87 21.38 -23.06
C ASN A 148 37.58 20.55 -22.89
N ALA A 149 37.59 19.53 -22.01
CA ALA A 149 36.39 18.75 -21.75
C ALA A 149 35.27 19.63 -21.16
N ASN A 150 34.07 19.57 -21.75
CA ASN A 150 32.89 20.29 -21.23
C ASN A 150 32.25 19.52 -20.05
N LEU A 151 32.99 19.39 -18.95
CA LEU A 151 32.56 18.66 -17.77
C LEU A 151 31.31 19.27 -17.13
N SER A 152 31.19 20.59 -17.15
CA SER A 152 30.02 21.32 -16.62
C SER A 152 28.72 20.93 -17.35
N GLY A 153 28.74 20.87 -18.69
CA GLY A 153 27.59 20.42 -19.47
C GLY A 153 27.26 18.94 -19.25
N ILE A 154 28.26 18.09 -19.12
CA ILE A 154 28.07 16.65 -18.89
C ILE A 154 27.47 16.38 -17.50
N LEU A 155 27.99 17.04 -16.46
CA LEU A 155 27.47 16.94 -15.09
C LEU A 155 26.04 17.49 -14.97
N SER A 156 25.75 18.61 -15.65
CA SER A 156 24.41 19.22 -15.66
C SER A 156 23.37 18.33 -16.37
N ASN A 157 23.78 17.61 -17.41
CA ASN A 157 22.91 16.67 -18.14
C ASN A 157 22.65 15.36 -17.37
N MET A 158 23.45 15.03 -16.35
CA MET A 158 23.23 13.89 -15.46
C MET A 158 22.21 14.15 -14.35
N ASN A 159 21.61 15.36 -14.27
CA ASN A 159 20.37 15.57 -13.53
C ASN A 159 19.19 14.94 -14.32
N ILE A 160 19.30 13.65 -14.64
CA ILE A 160 18.23 12.85 -15.22
C ILE A 160 17.15 12.77 -14.17
N GLN A 161 15.96 13.25 -14.56
CA GLN A 161 14.71 13.10 -13.85
C GLN A 161 14.64 11.73 -13.18
N MET A 162 14.81 11.70 -11.87
CA MET A 162 14.16 10.67 -11.09
C MET A 162 12.66 10.93 -11.31
N SER A 163 11.99 10.09 -12.11
CA SER A 163 10.53 10.00 -12.12
C SER A 163 10.08 9.48 -10.75
N GLY A 164 10.35 10.22 -9.69
CA GLY A 164 9.47 10.29 -8.55
C GLY A 164 8.25 11.03 -9.08
N SER A 165 7.20 10.26 -9.38
CA SER A 165 5.85 10.78 -9.55
C SER A 165 5.56 11.80 -8.46
N THR A 166 5.76 13.09 -8.75
CA THR A 166 5.17 14.17 -8.00
C THR A 166 3.69 14.06 -8.28
N SER A 167 3.00 13.25 -7.47
CA SER A 167 1.55 13.28 -7.40
C SER A 167 1.18 14.67 -6.92
N THR A 168 0.86 15.53 -7.87
CA THR A 168 0.18 16.80 -7.63
C THR A 168 -1.17 16.45 -7.02
N VAL A 169 -1.24 16.37 -5.69
CA VAL A 169 -2.52 16.28 -4.99
C VAL A 169 -3.11 17.70 -5.00
N PRO A 170 -4.30 17.92 -5.57
CA PRO A 170 -4.94 19.22 -5.48
C PRO A 170 -5.25 19.51 -4.01
N HIS A 171 -4.82 20.69 -3.56
CA HIS A 171 -5.23 21.29 -2.30
C HIS A 171 -6.76 21.46 -2.31
N ASN A 172 -7.49 20.51 -1.73
CA ASN A 172 -8.88 20.73 -1.40
C ASN A 172 -8.95 21.24 0.05
N SER A 173 -8.86 22.56 0.16
CA SER A 173 -9.19 23.30 1.36
C SER A 173 -10.66 23.04 1.69
N ASN A 174 -10.94 22.20 2.70
CA ASN A 174 -12.28 22.12 3.25
C ASN A 174 -12.26 22.10 4.78
N SER A 175 -12.56 23.29 5.29
CA SER A 175 -13.49 23.58 6.38
C SER A 175 -13.32 22.80 7.68
N VAL A 176 -12.83 23.54 8.67
CA VAL A 176 -13.08 23.34 10.09
C VAL A 176 -14.55 23.00 10.30
N ASN A 177 -14.85 21.74 10.64
CA ASN A 177 -16.10 21.40 11.31
C ASN A 177 -15.77 21.06 12.76
N GLN A 178 -16.23 21.96 13.62
CA GLN A 178 -16.11 21.92 15.06
C GLN A 178 -16.70 20.62 15.60
N ARG A 179 -15.96 19.97 16.49
CA ARG A 179 -16.51 18.95 17.38
C ARG A 179 -17.55 19.63 18.27
N ALA A 180 -18.83 19.34 18.03
CA ALA A 180 -19.84 19.55 19.05
C ALA A 180 -19.65 18.47 20.12
N SER A 181 -19.13 18.90 21.27
CA SER A 181 -19.26 18.16 22.52
C SER A 181 -20.73 18.15 22.92
N SER A 182 -21.38 16.99 22.89
CA SER A 182 -22.59 16.77 23.66
C SER A 182 -22.25 15.87 24.84
N GLU A 183 -21.93 16.55 25.94
CA GLU A 183 -21.88 16.05 27.29
C GLU A 183 -23.30 15.60 27.67
N SER A 184 -23.52 14.30 27.91
CA SER A 184 -24.77 13.82 28.49
C SER A 184 -24.48 13.15 29.83
N HIS A 185 -24.61 13.92 30.90
CA HIS A 185 -24.80 13.43 32.25
C HIS A 185 -25.99 12.48 32.26
N HIS A 186 -25.86 11.29 32.84
CA HIS A 186 -26.97 10.59 33.50
C HIS A 186 -26.41 9.76 34.67
N ASN A 187 -27.09 9.93 35.80
CA ASN A 187 -26.77 9.47 37.14
C ASN A 187 -26.74 7.95 37.28
N ASP A 188 -25.71 7.41 37.94
CA ASP A 188 -25.76 6.06 38.51
C ASP A 188 -26.26 6.16 39.96
N GLY A 189 -27.56 5.93 40.12
CA GLY A 189 -28.20 5.59 41.38
C GLY A 189 -28.16 4.08 41.60
N ASN A 190 -27.61 3.74 42.76
CA ASN A 190 -27.61 2.50 43.56
C ASN A 190 -28.52 1.30 43.18
N CYS A 191 -27.94 0.11 43.43
CA CYS A 191 -28.48 -1.27 43.63
C CYS A 191 -28.15 -2.28 42.53
#